data_AF-A0A938WCG0-F1
#
_entry.id   AF-A0A938WCG0-F1
#
_cell.length_a   1.000
_cell.length_b   1.000
_cell.length_c   1.000
_cell.angle_alpha   90.00
_cell.angle_beta   90.00
_cell.angle_gamma   90.00
#
_symmetry.space_group_name_H-M   'P 1'
#
loop_
_entity.id
_entity.type
_entity.pdbx_description
1 polymer ?
#
loop_
_entity_poly.entity_id
_entity_poly.type
_entity_poly.pdbx_seq_one_letter_code
_entity_poly.pdbx_strand_id
1 'polypeptide(L)'
;MSNAQIEAAERELDQCIVMVLRQEPFFGHLLGSVVRRLDQRIPTAAVTLSPLGVSLVVNPSFLMDQLSRPERCAVIKHEILHLVFKHLFRFEAPGTDRLRLNIAADLVVNQLIHPWPLPGSAITLASFPGLELSPNKSVDYYY
;
A
#
# COMPACT_ATOMS: atom_id res chain seq x y z
N MET A 1 -22.16 -2.22 -2.48
CA MET A 1 -22.33 -1.21 -1.40
C MET A 1 -23.33 -0.14 -1.82
N SER A 2 -24.06 0.47 -0.88
CA SER A 2 -24.92 1.63 -1.14
C SER A 2 -24.10 2.92 -1.30
N ASN A 3 -24.68 3.97 -1.91
CA ASN A 3 -24.01 5.27 -2.07
C ASN A 3 -23.52 5.85 -0.74
N ALA A 4 -24.34 5.76 0.32
CA ALA A 4 -23.97 6.25 1.65
C ALA A 4 -22.73 5.54 2.22
N GLN A 5 -22.57 4.24 1.94
CA GLN A 5 -21.39 3.49 2.38
C GLN A 5 -20.14 3.87 1.58
N ILE A 6 -20.28 4.16 0.28
CA ILE A 6 -19.18 4.63 -0.57
C ILE A 6 -18.69 6.00 -0.07
N GLU A 7 -19.59 6.96 0.15
CA GLU A 7 -19.22 8.27 0.68
C GLU A 7 -18.57 8.19 2.07
N ALA A 8 -18.99 7.23 2.91
CA ALA A 8 -18.36 7.00 4.20
C ALA A 8 -16.91 6.50 4.05
N ALA A 9 -16.67 5.60 3.09
CA ALA A 9 -15.32 5.12 2.80
C ALA A 9 -14.43 6.22 2.18
N GLU A 10 -14.97 7.10 1.34
CA GLU A 10 -14.24 8.27 0.81
C GLU A 10 -13.81 9.21 1.94
N ARG A 11 -14.74 9.54 2.84
CA ARG A 11 -14.44 10.37 4.02
C ARG A 11 -13.40 9.72 4.93
N GLU A 12 -13.45 8.41 5.12
CA GLU A 12 -12.47 7.68 5.91
C GLU A 12 -11.08 7.71 5.25
N LEU A 13 -11.01 7.50 3.93
CA LEU A 13 -9.76 7.59 3.17
C LEU A 13 -9.13 8.99 3.29
N ASP A 14 -9.94 10.04 3.19
CA ASP A 14 -9.49 11.42 3.36
C ASP A 14 -8.96 11.70 4.77
N GLN A 15 -9.66 11.22 5.80
CA GLN A 15 -9.19 11.31 7.18
C GLN A 15 -7.86 10.60 7.37
N CYS A 16 -7.69 9.41 6.79
CA CYS A 16 -6.44 8.67 6.86
C CYS A 16 -5.28 9.44 6.25
N ILE A 17 -5.48 10.06 5.08
CA ILE A 17 -4.46 10.89 4.42
C ILE A 17 -4.11 12.11 5.27
N VAL A 18 -5.09 12.78 5.88
CA VAL A 18 -4.83 13.90 6.80
C VAL A 18 -4.03 13.46 8.02
N MET A 19 -4.30 12.27 8.58
CA MET A 19 -3.51 11.74 9.70
C MET A 19 -2.07 11.42 9.27
N VAL A 20 -1.89 10.78 8.11
CA VAL A 20 -0.55 10.53 7.53
C VAL A 20 0.18 11.85 7.27
N LEU A 21 -0.49 12.88 6.74
CA LEU A 21 0.10 14.21 6.53
C LEU A 21 0.55 14.87 7.83
N ARG A 22 -0.20 14.72 8.92
CA ARG A 22 0.17 15.30 10.22
C ARG A 22 1.36 14.59 10.86
N GLN A 23 1.42 13.26 10.76
CA GLN A 23 2.45 12.47 11.41
C GLN A 23 3.71 12.29 10.56
N GLU A 24 3.53 12.20 9.24
CA GLU A 24 4.59 11.96 8.26
C GLU A 24 4.38 12.84 7.01
N PRO A 25 4.68 14.16 7.09
CA PRO A 25 4.29 15.13 6.08
C PRO A 25 4.75 14.82 4.65
N PHE A 26 5.92 14.20 4.49
CA PHE A 26 6.43 13.77 3.19
C PHE A 26 5.46 12.82 2.47
N PHE A 27 5.02 11.75 3.13
CA PHE A 27 4.10 10.77 2.55
C PHE A 27 2.70 11.35 2.38
N GLY A 28 2.22 12.14 3.34
CA GLY A 28 0.93 12.82 3.22
C GLY A 28 0.87 13.81 2.07
N HIS A 29 1.97 14.52 1.78
CA HIS A 29 2.04 15.41 0.63
C HIS A 29 1.94 14.65 -0.70
N LEU A 30 2.66 13.53 -0.83
CA LEU A 30 2.54 12.65 -2.00
C LEU A 30 1.12 12.09 -2.14
N LEU A 31 0.51 11.63 -1.04
CA LEU A 31 -0.88 11.17 -1.00
C LEU A 31 -1.89 12.24 -1.44
N GLY A 32 -1.66 13.50 -1.07
CA GLY A 32 -2.51 14.60 -1.48
C GLY A 32 -2.47 14.89 -2.99
N SER A 33 -1.42 14.42 -3.68
CA SER A 33 -1.23 14.64 -5.12
C SER A 33 -1.78 13.51 -6.01
N VAL A 34 -2.10 12.35 -5.43
CA VAL A 34 -2.60 11.20 -6.20
C VAL A 34 -4.12 11.21 -6.34
N VAL A 35 -4.60 10.77 -7.50
CA VAL A 35 -6.05 10.57 -7.70
C VAL A 35 -6.50 9.37 -6.87
N ARG A 36 -7.60 9.52 -6.13
CA ARG A 36 -8.15 8.46 -5.28
C ARG A 36 -9.39 7.88 -5.92
N ARG A 37 -9.50 6.55 -5.93
CA ARG A 37 -10.66 5.84 -6.49
C ARG A 37 -11.04 4.68 -5.58
N LEU A 38 -12.34 4.55 -5.33
CA LEU A 38 -12.87 3.35 -4.70
C LEU A 38 -13.28 2.34 -5.77
N ASP A 39 -12.83 1.10 -5.64
CA ASP A 39 -13.14 0.04 -6.59
C ASP A 39 -13.32 -1.30 -5.88
N GLN A 40 -14.53 -1.86 -5.95
CA GLN A 40 -14.87 -3.16 -5.35
C GLN A 40 -14.33 -4.35 -6.14
N ARG A 41 -13.78 -4.15 -7.35
CA ARG A 41 -13.27 -5.22 -8.21
C ARG A 41 -11.88 -5.70 -7.79
N ILE A 42 -11.11 -4.86 -7.08
CA ILE A 42 -9.82 -5.26 -6.51
C ILE A 42 -10.02 -5.83 -5.10
N PRO A 43 -9.17 -6.76 -4.62
CA PRO A 43 -9.37 -7.39 -3.32
C PRO A 43 -9.02 -6.47 -2.14
N THR A 44 -8.05 -5.57 -2.31
CA THR A 44 -7.45 -4.77 -1.24
C THR A 44 -7.26 -3.30 -1.65
N ALA A 45 -6.03 -2.79 -1.64
CA ALA A 45 -5.64 -1.50 -2.18
C ALA A 45 -4.50 -1.70 -3.19
N ALA A 46 -4.32 -0.74 -4.08
CA ALA A 46 -3.24 -0.72 -5.05
C ALA A 46 -2.96 0.71 -5.51
N VAL A 47 -1.69 1.07 -5.67
CA VAL A 47 -1.32 2.19 -6.53
C VAL A 47 -1.20 1.71 -7.98
N THR A 48 -1.68 2.50 -8.94
CA THR A 48 -1.66 2.16 -10.37
C THR A 48 -1.12 3.31 -11.20
N LEU A 49 -0.49 2.98 -12.33
CA LEU A 49 -0.02 3.93 -13.34
C LEU A 49 -0.96 3.92 -14.54
N SER A 50 -1.36 5.11 -14.98
CA SER A 50 -2.15 5.30 -16.19
C SER A 50 -1.61 6.49 -16.99
N PRO A 51 -2.01 6.67 -18.25
CA PRO A 51 -1.68 7.89 -19.00
C PRO A 51 -2.15 9.19 -18.32
N LEU A 52 -3.15 9.10 -17.43
CA LEU A 52 -3.67 10.22 -16.65
C LEU A 52 -2.87 10.48 -15.35
N GLY A 53 -1.84 9.69 -15.09
CA GLY A 53 -1.00 9.75 -13.90
C GLY A 53 -1.26 8.61 -12.92
N VAL A 54 -0.81 8.83 -11.69
CA VAL A 54 -0.86 7.87 -10.58
C VAL A 54 -2.23 7.90 -9.91
N SER A 55 -2.81 6.73 -9.66
CA SER A 55 -4.04 6.60 -8.87
C SER A 55 -3.87 5.62 -7.71
N LEU A 56 -4.32 6.01 -6.52
CA LEU A 56 -4.56 5.11 -5.40
C LEU A 56 -5.96 4.54 -5.52
N VAL A 57 -6.05 3.22 -5.72
CA VAL A 57 -7.30 2.48 -5.82
C VAL A 57 -7.49 1.67 -4.55
N VAL A 58 -8.67 1.77 -3.92
CA VAL A 58 -8.94 1.10 -2.64
C VAL A 58 -10.28 0.39 -2.72
N ASN A 59 -10.33 -0.88 -2.29
CA ASN A 59 -11.59 -1.57 -2.07
C ASN A 59 -12.24 -1.03 -0.78
N PRO A 60 -13.43 -0.43 -0.87
CA PRO A 60 -14.08 0.17 0.30
C PRO A 60 -14.49 -0.86 1.37
N SER A 61 -14.85 -2.09 1.00
CA SER A 61 -15.17 -3.14 1.98
C SER A 61 -13.92 -3.65 2.70
N PHE A 62 -12.80 -3.80 1.98
CA PHE A 62 -11.51 -4.08 2.63
C PHE A 62 -11.15 -2.96 3.62
N LEU A 63 -11.22 -1.71 3.19
CA LEU A 63 -10.90 -0.55 4.02
C LEU A 63 -11.78 -0.47 5.27
N MET A 64 -13.09 -0.59 5.11
CA MET A 64 -14.05 -0.33 6.19
C MET A 64 -14.27 -1.54 7.10
N ASP A 65 -14.30 -2.74 6.54
CA ASP A 65 -14.78 -3.93 7.25
C ASP A 65 -13.62 -4.79 7.80
N GLN A 66 -12.41 -4.69 7.24
CA GLN A 66 -11.29 -5.56 7.60
C GLN A 66 -10.15 -4.85 8.32
N LEU A 67 -10.10 -3.51 8.26
CA LEU A 67 -9.01 -2.73 8.84
C LEU A 67 -9.51 -1.81 9.95
N SER A 68 -8.76 -1.76 11.04
CA SER A 68 -8.85 -0.66 12.01
C SER A 68 -8.30 0.64 11.39
N ARG A 69 -8.71 1.79 11.91
CA ARG A 69 -8.27 3.09 11.37
C ARG A 69 -6.73 3.26 11.31
N PRO A 70 -5.94 2.86 12.32
CA PRO A 70 -4.48 2.89 12.21
C PRO A 70 -3.93 1.99 11.09
N GLU A 71 -4.52 0.80 10.89
CA GLU A 71 -4.14 -0.11 9.79
C GLU A 71 -4.53 0.45 8.42
N ARG A 72 -5.62 1.22 8.32
CA ARG A 72 -5.96 1.95 7.09
C ARG A 72 -4.85 2.91 6.69
N CYS A 73 -4.32 3.69 7.65
CA CYS A 73 -3.16 4.56 7.41
C CYS A 73 -1.92 3.77 7.00
N ALA A 74 -1.67 2.61 7.63
CA ALA A 74 -0.57 1.72 7.25
C ALA A 74 -0.67 1.29 5.79
N VAL A 75 -1.84 0.80 5.35
CA VAL A 75 -2.07 0.38 3.96
C VAL A 75 -1.92 1.54 2.99
N ILE A 76 -2.47 2.71 3.30
CA ILE A 76 -2.38 3.88 2.43
C ILE A 76 -0.92 4.34 2.27
N LYS A 77 -0.14 4.33 3.36
CA LYS A 77 1.31 4.60 3.32
C LYS A 77 2.05 3.54 2.51
N HIS A 78 1.72 2.27 2.70
CA HIS A 78 2.29 1.13 1.99
C HIS A 78 2.20 1.32 0.47
N GLU A 79 1.02 1.66 -0.04
CA GLU A 79 0.82 1.88 -1.49
C GLU A 79 1.69 3.02 -2.04
N ILE A 80 1.86 4.11 -1.30
CA ILE A 80 2.73 5.21 -1.73
C ILE A 80 4.21 4.84 -1.65
N LEU A 81 4.62 3.98 -0.72
CA LEU A 81 6.00 3.49 -0.70
C LEU A 81 6.33 2.69 -1.97
N HIS A 82 5.39 1.92 -2.53
CA HIS A 82 5.62 1.27 -3.82
C HIS A 82 5.91 2.26 -4.96
N LEU A 83 5.27 3.44 -4.94
CA LEU A 83 5.57 4.51 -5.88
C LEU A 83 6.95 5.13 -5.61
N VAL A 84 7.25 5.46 -4.36
CA VAL A 84 8.54 6.06 -3.94
C VAL A 84 9.72 5.18 -4.34
N PHE A 85 9.62 3.87 -4.13
CA PHE A 85 10.66 2.90 -4.52
C PHE A 85 10.59 2.45 -5.97
N LYS A 86 9.65 3.00 -6.77
CA LYS A 86 9.48 2.70 -8.19
C LYS A 86 9.26 1.20 -8.46
N HIS A 87 8.66 0.47 -7.52
CA HIS A 87 8.42 -0.98 -7.66
C HIS A 87 7.51 -1.29 -8.85
N LEU A 88 6.56 -0.40 -9.17
CA LEU A 88 5.62 -0.55 -10.29
C LEU A 88 6.32 -0.63 -11.66
N PHE A 89 7.48 0.01 -11.80
CA PHE A 89 8.21 0.04 -13.06
C PHE A 89 9.08 -1.21 -13.28
N ARG A 90 9.19 -2.09 -12.27
CA ARG A 90 10.01 -3.30 -12.34
C ARG A 90 9.28 -4.49 -12.97
N PHE A 91 7.95 -4.43 -13.06
CA PHE A 91 7.12 -5.53 -13.63
C PHE A 91 7.21 -5.68 -15.15
N GLU A 92 7.88 -4.76 -15.85
CA GLU A 92 7.97 -4.77 -17.32
C GLU A 92 9.17 -5.58 -17.85
N ALA A 93 10.08 -6.04 -16.97
CA ALA A 93 11.23 -6.81 -17.39
C ALA A 93 10.83 -8.24 -17.87
N PRO A 94 11.30 -8.70 -19.05
CA PRO A 94 11.02 -10.06 -19.53
C PRO A 94 11.48 -11.13 -18.54
N GLY A 95 10.65 -12.15 -18.33
CA GLY A 95 10.97 -13.27 -17.42
C GLY A 95 10.75 -12.99 -15.94
N THR A 96 10.17 -11.82 -15.58
CA THR A 96 9.85 -11.47 -14.19
C THR A 96 8.70 -12.31 -13.64
N ASP A 97 8.94 -13.02 -12.54
CA ASP A 97 7.90 -13.62 -11.72
C ASP A 97 7.20 -12.53 -10.90
N ARG A 98 6.03 -12.11 -11.38
CA ARG A 98 5.25 -11.01 -10.76
C ARG A 98 4.87 -11.30 -9.31
N LEU A 99 4.56 -12.55 -8.99
CA LEU A 99 4.17 -12.92 -7.63
C LEU A 99 5.37 -12.77 -6.69
N ARG A 100 6.52 -13.30 -7.10
CA ARG A 100 7.74 -13.17 -6.30
C ARG A 100 8.19 -11.72 -6.15
N LEU A 101 8.10 -10.93 -7.22
CA LEU A 101 8.46 -9.51 -7.17
C LEU A 101 7.53 -8.71 -6.25
N ASN A 102 6.22 -9.03 -6.23
CA ASN A 102 5.29 -8.44 -5.27
C ASN A 102 5.72 -8.76 -3.83
N ILE A 103 6.00 -10.03 -3.52
CA ILE A 103 6.44 -10.44 -2.18
C ILE A 103 7.74 -9.72 -1.79
N ALA A 104 8.72 -9.68 -2.69
CA ALA A 104 9.99 -8.98 -2.45
C ALA A 104 9.78 -7.47 -2.20
N ALA A 105 8.91 -6.83 -2.98
CA ALA A 105 8.57 -5.42 -2.83
C ALA A 105 7.85 -5.15 -1.49
N ASP A 106 6.90 -5.99 -1.13
CA ASP A 106 6.13 -5.93 0.13
C ASP A 106 7.07 -6.07 1.33
N LEU A 107 8.03 -6.98 1.28
CA LEU A 107 9.06 -7.13 2.32
C LEU A 107 9.87 -5.85 2.51
N VAL A 108 10.20 -5.12 1.45
CA VAL A 108 10.87 -3.81 1.56
C VAL A 108 9.95 -2.78 2.22
N VAL A 109 8.74 -2.59 1.70
CA VAL A 109 7.87 -1.50 2.15
C VAL A 109 7.31 -1.71 3.55
N ASN A 110 7.00 -2.96 3.93
CA ASN A 110 6.42 -3.28 5.23
C ASN A 110 7.38 -3.00 6.39
N GLN A 111 8.69 -3.01 6.15
CA GLN A 111 9.69 -2.59 7.13
C GLN A 111 9.65 -1.07 7.43
N LEU A 112 8.97 -0.26 6.60
CA LEU A 112 8.96 1.20 6.68
C LEU A 112 7.59 1.78 7.10
N ILE A 113 6.66 0.93 7.55
CA ILE A 113 5.29 1.35 7.86
C ILE A 113 5.14 2.01 9.23
N HIS A 114 6.05 1.74 10.17
CA HIS A 114 6.07 2.41 11.47
C HIS A 114 5.92 3.95 11.30
N PRO A 115 5.09 4.62 12.12
CA PRO A 115 4.48 4.16 13.38
C PRO A 115 3.12 3.46 13.24
N TRP A 116 2.60 3.29 12.02
CA TRP A 116 1.31 2.65 11.82
C TRP A 116 1.41 1.14 12.03
N PRO A 117 0.41 0.49 12.66
CA PRO A 117 0.40 -0.95 12.78
C PRO A 117 0.06 -1.58 11.43
N LEU A 118 0.87 -2.54 11.00
CA LEU A 118 0.56 -3.37 9.84
C LEU A 118 -0.69 -4.22 10.13
N PRO A 119 -1.56 -4.45 9.13
CA PRO A 119 -2.60 -5.47 9.24
C PRO A 119 -2.01 -6.85 9.54
N GLY A 120 -2.73 -7.68 10.28
CA GLY A 120 -2.28 -9.06 10.60
C GLY A 120 -2.02 -9.95 9.37
N SER A 121 -2.56 -9.58 8.20
CA SER A 121 -2.32 -10.27 6.92
C SER A 121 -1.05 -9.82 6.19
N ALA A 122 -0.31 -8.83 6.70
CA ALA A 122 0.87 -8.29 6.02
C ALA A 122 2.03 -9.28 6.02
N ILE A 123 2.70 -9.40 4.87
CA ILE A 123 3.92 -10.19 4.74
C ILE A 123 5.09 -9.45 5.37
N THR A 124 5.84 -10.13 6.24
CA THR A 124 7.04 -9.57 6.89
C THR A 124 8.19 -10.57 6.78
N LEU A 125 9.39 -10.18 7.21
CA LEU A 125 10.53 -11.11 7.26
C LEU A 125 10.21 -12.35 8.10
N ALA A 126 9.40 -12.20 9.16
CA ALA A 126 8.95 -13.29 10.02
C ALA A 126 8.00 -14.28 9.31
N SER A 127 7.43 -13.92 8.16
CA SER A 127 6.66 -14.83 7.31
C SER A 127 7.53 -15.94 6.70
N PHE A 128 8.86 -15.77 6.68
CA PHE A 128 9.82 -16.70 6.07
C PHE A 128 10.95 -17.10 7.05
N PRO A 129 10.63 -17.79 8.16
CA PRO A 129 11.60 -18.04 9.23
C PRO A 129 12.80 -18.90 8.78
N GLY A 130 12.63 -19.76 7.77
CA GLY A 130 13.70 -20.61 7.24
C GLY A 130 14.66 -19.94 6.26
N LEU A 131 14.41 -18.70 5.87
CA LEU A 131 15.26 -17.96 4.91
C LEU A 131 16.27 -17.03 5.57
N GLU A 132 16.19 -16.82 6.89
CA GLU A 132 17.09 -15.96 7.66
C GLU A 132 17.32 -14.57 7.01
N LEU A 133 16.24 -13.99 6.46
CA LEU A 133 16.32 -12.76 5.68
C LEU A 133 16.83 -11.59 6.52
N SER A 134 17.88 -10.93 6.04
CA SER A 134 18.39 -9.72 6.67
C SER A 134 17.43 -8.53 6.46
N PRO A 135 17.25 -7.66 7.47
CA PRO A 135 16.43 -6.46 7.32
C PRO A 135 17.11 -5.39 6.46
N ASN A 136 16.31 -4.41 5.99
CA ASN A 136 16.75 -3.23 5.26
C ASN A 136 17.58 -3.53 3.99
N LYS A 137 17.19 -4.56 3.25
CA LYS A 137 17.78 -4.89 1.95
C LYS A 137 16.90 -4.39 0.80
N SER A 138 17.47 -4.36 -0.40
CA SER A 138 16.75 -3.97 -1.62
C SER A 138 15.77 -5.05 -2.07
N VAL A 139 14.83 -4.67 -2.93
CA VAL A 139 13.93 -5.63 -3.60
C VAL A 139 14.70 -6.72 -4.34
N ASP A 140 15.87 -6.40 -4.91
CA ASP A 140 16.72 -7.35 -5.65
C ASP A 140 17.35 -8.41 -4.73
N TYR A 141 17.49 -8.15 -3.43
CA TYR A 141 17.96 -9.15 -2.47
C TYR A 141 16.83 -10.11 -2.06
N TYR A 142 15.58 -9.63 -2.01
CA TYR A 142 14.43 -10.43 -1.61
C TYR A 142 13.76 -11.20 -2.76
N TYR A 143 14.14 -10.95 -4.02
CA TYR A 143 13.62 -11.59 -5.23
C TYR A 143 14.47 -12.78 -5.69
#